data_AF-D8QEB7-F1
#
_entry.id   AF-D8QEB7-F1
#
_cell.length_a   1.000
_cell.length_b   1.000
_cell.length_c   1.000
_cell.angle_alpha   90.00
_cell.angle_beta   90.00
_cell.angle_gamma   90.00
#
_symmetry.space_group_name_H-M   'P 1'
#
loop_
_entity.id
_entity.type
_entity.pdbx_description
1 polymer ?
#
loop_
_entity_poly.entity_id
_entity_poly.type
_entity_poly.pdbx_seq_one_letter_code
_entity_poly.pdbx_strand_id
1 'polypeptide(L)'
;MFSSLVQPSTVSLFSSTGSLPLQLFETRNDTTLPEDSFVHLLNDTTNIPAPPAPAKLVPIHTGQEGLKDSKTLIQTRPPHPIPDTPYDLHSINPRGLGLKHPWVHVQSRDLGKEWSFEIGVADQANRVGVVRLSTFQREPRLDTVGPFPLLHLPLIFPQRTDEYSGTTWSTIDLNLPRLLSAFTSPQLIDENHPPPQVPLPSSAFSHVVYVRVYATCRLRRIWFSQSGPSQKSPWEFDLYGCDPAREQHQ
;
A
#
# COMPACT_ATOMS: atom_id res chain seq x y z
N MET A 1 -3.34 13.50 -12.70
CA MET A 1 -2.23 14.29 -12.13
C MET A 1 -0.98 14.17 -12.99
N PHE A 2 -0.48 12.96 -13.21
CA PHE A 2 0.71 12.60 -13.99
C PHE A 2 0.41 12.27 -15.46
N SER A 3 -0.86 12.29 -15.89
CA SER A 3 -1.31 11.85 -17.21
C SER A 3 -0.80 12.68 -18.40
N SER A 4 -0.44 13.95 -18.16
CA SER A 4 0.14 14.88 -19.15
C SER A 4 1.66 15.03 -19.04
N LEU A 5 2.31 14.32 -18.10
CA LEU A 5 3.75 14.38 -17.87
C LEU A 5 4.46 13.23 -18.60
N VAL A 6 5.74 13.45 -18.94
CA VAL A 6 6.62 12.35 -19.36
C VAL A 6 6.81 11.43 -18.16
N GLN A 7 6.37 10.18 -18.28
CA GLN A 7 6.49 9.18 -17.22
C GLN A 7 7.75 8.34 -17.47
N PRO A 8 8.82 8.49 -16.65
CA PRO A 8 10.00 7.62 -16.73
C PRO A 8 9.65 6.17 -16.41
N SER A 9 10.59 5.25 -16.64
CA SER A 9 10.41 3.81 -16.38
C SER A 9 10.05 3.48 -14.94
N THR A 10 10.45 4.32 -13.98
CA THR A 10 10.11 4.22 -12.56
C THR A 10 9.66 5.58 -12.01
N VAL A 11 8.54 5.62 -11.28
CA VAL A 11 8.02 6.82 -10.61
C VAL A 11 7.78 6.52 -9.12
N SER A 12 8.46 7.23 -8.23
CA SER A 12 8.15 7.19 -6.79
C SER A 12 6.95 8.10 -6.50
N LEU A 13 5.92 7.53 -5.87
CA LEU A 13 4.75 8.28 -5.38
C LEU A 13 4.93 8.69 -3.90
N PHE A 14 5.60 7.83 -3.11
CA PHE A 14 5.87 8.07 -1.70
C PHE A 14 7.32 7.67 -1.35
N SER A 15 7.99 8.47 -0.52
CA SER A 15 9.26 8.14 0.12
C SER A 15 9.37 8.82 1.49
N SER A 16 9.55 8.04 2.56
CA SER A 16 9.71 8.52 3.94
C SER A 16 10.99 9.33 4.17
N THR A 17 11.97 9.24 3.25
CA THR A 17 13.22 10.00 3.29
C THR A 17 13.16 11.32 2.49
N GLY A 18 12.03 11.60 1.81
CA GLY A 18 11.81 12.87 1.11
C GLY A 18 11.70 14.07 2.07
N SER A 19 11.90 15.27 1.54
CA SER A 19 11.72 16.52 2.31
C SER A 19 10.25 16.79 2.67
N LEU A 20 9.32 16.40 1.80
CA LEU A 20 7.87 16.51 2.01
C LEU A 20 7.17 15.17 1.65
N PRO A 21 7.33 14.10 2.45
CA PRO A 21 6.86 12.75 2.10
C PRO A 21 5.36 12.65 1.76
N LEU A 22 4.56 13.54 2.34
CA LEU A 22 3.10 13.55 2.23
C LEU A 22 2.55 14.61 1.25
N GLN A 23 3.40 15.29 0.48
CA GLN A 23 2.97 16.37 -0.43
C GLN A 23 1.91 15.93 -1.45
N LEU A 24 1.87 14.63 -1.79
CA LEU A 24 0.96 14.03 -2.75
C LEU A 24 -0.22 13.28 -2.10
N PHE A 25 -0.30 13.28 -0.76
CA PHE A 25 -1.26 12.47 0.01
C PHE A 25 -2.14 13.34 0.91
N GLU A 26 -3.45 13.13 0.82
CA GLU A 26 -4.37 13.58 1.86
C GLU A 26 -4.26 12.64 3.07
N THR A 27 -4.05 13.21 4.26
CA THR A 27 -4.04 12.45 5.52
C THR A 27 -5.38 12.55 6.22
N ARG A 28 -5.93 11.42 6.66
CA ARG A 28 -7.13 11.37 7.49
C ARG A 28 -6.84 10.65 8.79
N ASN A 29 -7.15 11.33 9.89
CA ASN A 29 -6.99 10.87 11.26
C ASN A 29 -8.37 10.94 11.93
N ASP A 30 -8.69 9.95 12.76
CA ASP A 30 -9.89 9.99 13.58
C ASP A 30 -9.69 10.93 14.79
N THR A 31 -10.42 12.04 14.80
CA THR A 31 -10.37 13.04 15.88
C THR A 31 -10.97 12.55 17.20
N THR A 32 -11.74 11.46 17.18
CA THR A 32 -12.30 10.83 18.39
C THR A 32 -11.28 9.95 19.11
N LEU A 33 -10.30 9.39 18.40
CA LEU A 33 -9.18 8.60 18.96
C LEU A 33 -7.80 9.20 18.63
N PRO A 34 -7.45 10.37 19.19
CA PRO A 34 -6.16 11.03 18.93
C PRO A 34 -4.94 10.27 19.50
N GLU A 35 -5.14 9.31 20.41
CA GLU A 35 -4.06 8.44 20.91
C GLU A 35 -3.58 7.42 19.87
N ASP A 36 -4.49 7.04 18.97
CA ASP A 36 -4.44 5.84 18.14
C ASP A 36 -4.40 6.20 16.64
N SER A 37 -5.03 7.32 16.25
CA SER A 37 -5.16 7.73 14.85
C SER A 37 -4.30 8.97 14.56
N PHE A 38 -3.04 8.75 14.18
CA PHE A 38 -2.11 9.83 13.88
C PHE A 38 -1.10 9.49 12.77
N VAL A 39 -0.44 10.51 12.26
CA VAL A 39 0.53 10.44 11.16
C VAL A 39 1.85 10.99 11.67
N HIS A 40 2.89 10.17 11.72
CA HIS A 40 4.15 10.55 12.37
C HIS A 40 5.39 9.99 11.69
N LEU A 41 6.42 10.84 11.57
CA LEU A 41 7.75 10.49 11.03
C LEU A 41 8.69 10.14 12.19
N LEU A 42 9.21 8.92 12.19
CA LEU A 42 10.17 8.41 13.17
C LEU A 42 11.31 7.65 12.49
N ASN A 43 12.42 7.43 13.17
CA ASN A 43 13.43 6.48 12.76
C ASN A 43 12.99 5.06 13.17
N ASP A 44 13.00 4.11 12.23
CA ASP A 44 12.39 2.78 12.41
C ASP A 44 13.03 1.94 13.54
N THR A 45 14.35 2.07 13.72
CA THR A 45 15.12 1.41 14.78
C THR A 45 14.87 2.06 16.14
N THR A 46 15.04 3.37 16.24
CA THR A 46 15.04 4.09 17.54
C THR A 46 13.66 4.56 18.01
N ASN A 47 12.66 4.58 17.13
CA ASN A 47 11.33 5.15 17.36
C ASN A 47 11.34 6.66 17.72
N ILE A 48 12.39 7.39 17.31
CA ILE A 48 12.60 8.82 17.59
C ILE A 48 12.39 9.67 16.32
N PRO A 49 11.76 10.87 16.39
CA PRO A 49 11.14 11.46 17.58
C PRO A 49 9.93 10.65 18.06
N ALA A 50 9.62 10.75 19.36
CA ALA A 50 8.34 10.28 19.87
C ALA A 50 7.19 11.13 19.28
N PRO A 51 6.00 10.56 19.04
CA PRO A 51 4.84 11.33 18.61
C PRO A 51 4.37 12.28 19.72
N PRO A 52 3.77 13.44 19.38
CA PRO A 52 3.24 14.37 20.38
C PRO A 52 2.06 13.74 21.12
N ALA A 53 1.94 14.00 22.43
CA ALA A 53 0.82 13.52 23.23
C ALA A 53 -0.53 14.01 22.64
N PRO A 54 -1.58 13.16 22.63
CA PRO A 54 -1.69 11.90 23.37
C PRO A 54 -1.33 10.64 22.54
N ALA A 55 -0.76 10.80 21.34
CA ALA A 55 -0.47 9.70 20.41
C ALA A 55 0.53 8.66 20.98
N LYS A 56 0.28 7.38 20.69
CA LYS A 56 1.06 6.23 21.20
C LYS A 56 1.49 5.29 20.07
N LEU A 57 2.79 4.95 20.05
CA LEU A 57 3.31 3.97 19.10
C LEU A 57 2.87 2.55 19.47
N VAL A 58 2.43 1.79 18.48
CA VAL A 58 2.20 0.34 18.55
C VAL A 58 3.56 -0.34 18.70
N PRO A 59 3.75 -1.17 19.74
CA PRO A 59 4.96 -1.95 19.90
C PRO A 59 5.08 -2.98 18.79
N ILE A 60 6.30 -3.23 18.33
CA ILE A 60 6.58 -4.15 17.23
C ILE A 60 6.54 -5.58 17.78
N HIS A 61 5.56 -6.38 17.37
CA HIS A 61 5.35 -7.74 17.91
C HIS A 61 6.44 -8.77 17.56
N THR A 62 7.36 -8.46 16.65
CA THR A 62 8.51 -9.34 16.31
C THR A 62 9.76 -8.92 17.08
N GLY A 63 10.08 -9.67 18.14
CA GLY A 63 11.04 -9.32 19.20
C GLY A 63 12.54 -9.34 18.86
N GLN A 64 12.96 -8.97 17.65
CA GLN A 64 14.33 -8.56 17.40
C GLN A 64 14.38 -7.33 16.46
N GLU A 65 15.25 -6.38 16.81
CA GLU A 65 15.53 -5.20 16.01
C GLU A 65 16.37 -5.59 14.78
N GLY A 66 15.70 -5.74 13.63
CA GLY A 66 16.38 -5.88 12.34
C GLY A 66 17.29 -4.67 12.07
N LEU A 67 18.38 -4.91 11.33
CA LEU A 67 19.52 -4.01 11.33
C LEU A 67 19.25 -2.60 10.75
N LYS A 68 20.10 -1.67 11.19
CA LYS A 68 20.12 -0.22 10.93
C LYS A 68 19.59 0.17 9.53
N ASP A 69 18.39 0.74 9.45
CA ASP A 69 18.00 1.59 8.32
C ASP A 69 16.97 2.68 8.70
N SER A 70 16.77 3.63 7.79
CA SER A 70 16.61 5.04 8.12
C SER A 70 15.24 5.63 7.72
N LYS A 71 14.65 6.36 8.68
CA LYS A 71 13.45 7.26 8.62
C LYS A 71 12.19 6.69 7.95
N THR A 72 11.07 6.71 8.67
CA THR A 72 9.87 5.91 8.39
C THR A 72 8.58 6.63 8.84
N LEU A 73 7.52 6.40 8.07
CA LEU A 73 6.11 6.77 8.32
C LEU A 73 5.33 5.44 8.52
N ILE A 74 4.03 5.27 8.75
CA ILE A 74 3.00 6.07 9.43
C ILE A 74 2.61 5.26 10.68
N GLN A 75 1.64 5.69 11.51
CA GLN A 75 0.85 4.74 12.28
C GLN A 75 -0.49 5.36 12.72
N THR A 76 -1.46 5.36 11.82
CA THR A 76 -2.87 5.46 12.22
C THR A 76 -3.34 4.08 12.72
N ARG A 77 -4.42 4.05 13.50
CA ARG A 77 -5.30 2.90 13.79
C ARG A 77 -6.71 3.29 13.30
N PRO A 78 -7.52 2.37 12.74
CA PRO A 78 -8.92 2.62 12.49
C PRO A 78 -9.73 2.12 13.70
N PRO A 79 -10.47 2.97 14.42
CA PRO A 79 -11.52 2.46 15.30
C PRO A 79 -12.74 2.11 14.47
N HIS A 80 -12.96 0.80 14.30
CA HIS A 80 -14.16 0.25 13.64
C HIS A 80 -14.26 0.67 12.16
N PRO A 81 -15.23 0.13 11.39
CA PRO A 81 -15.67 0.86 10.22
C PRO A 81 -16.23 2.19 10.71
N ILE A 82 -15.50 3.28 10.45
CA ILE A 82 -16.16 4.57 10.18
C ILE A 82 -17.26 4.19 9.18
N PRO A 83 -18.56 4.37 9.49
CA PRO A 83 -19.60 4.03 8.54
C PRO A 83 -19.23 4.75 7.25
N ASP A 84 -19.26 4.05 6.12
CA ASP A 84 -18.98 4.62 4.81
C ASP A 84 -20.02 5.71 4.54
N THR A 85 -19.80 6.91 5.13
CA THR A 85 -20.19 8.17 4.54
C THR A 85 -19.64 8.06 3.14
N PRO A 86 -20.51 8.00 2.11
CA PRO A 86 -20.06 7.77 0.76
C PRO A 86 -19.29 9.02 0.36
N TYR A 87 -17.99 9.01 0.65
CA TYR A 87 -17.00 9.93 0.14
C TYR A 87 -16.87 9.60 -1.33
N ASP A 88 -17.89 10.08 -2.04
CA ASP A 88 -17.83 10.59 -3.39
C ASP A 88 -16.89 9.76 -4.27
N LEU A 89 -17.15 8.45 -4.27
CA LEU A 89 -16.65 7.54 -5.30
C LEU A 89 -17.18 8.02 -6.67
N HIS A 90 -18.32 8.73 -6.68
CA HIS A 90 -18.81 9.54 -7.80
C HIS A 90 -17.90 10.73 -8.18
N SER A 91 -17.13 11.32 -7.25
CA SER A 91 -16.09 12.32 -7.54
C SER A 91 -14.67 11.74 -7.71
N ILE A 92 -14.48 10.42 -7.75
CA ILE A 92 -13.22 9.86 -8.23
C ILE A 92 -13.12 10.21 -9.71
N ASN A 93 -12.37 11.29 -9.99
CA ASN A 93 -12.05 11.71 -11.34
C ASN A 93 -11.44 10.50 -12.07
N PRO A 94 -12.06 9.99 -13.15
CA PRO A 94 -11.60 8.76 -13.80
C PRO A 94 -10.25 8.92 -14.51
N ARG A 95 -9.67 10.13 -14.55
CA ARG A 95 -8.28 10.40 -14.98
C ARG A 95 -7.25 10.28 -13.83
N GLY A 96 -7.71 10.35 -12.59
CA GLY A 96 -6.99 10.15 -11.33
C GLY A 96 -5.55 10.65 -11.26
N LEU A 97 -4.68 9.82 -10.68
CA LEU A 97 -3.23 9.97 -10.74
C LEU A 97 -2.78 9.93 -12.21
N GLY A 98 -3.19 8.91 -12.98
CA GLY A 98 -2.87 8.79 -14.41
C GLY A 98 -1.52 8.12 -14.69
N LEU A 99 -0.99 7.35 -13.73
CA LEU A 99 0.26 6.59 -13.86
C LEU A 99 0.01 5.32 -14.70
N LYS A 100 0.79 5.11 -15.76
CA LYS A 100 0.58 4.02 -16.75
C LYS A 100 1.43 2.78 -16.49
N HIS A 101 2.13 2.76 -15.37
CA HIS A 101 3.04 1.68 -14.99
C HIS A 101 2.28 0.39 -14.65
N PRO A 102 2.62 -0.77 -15.25
CA PRO A 102 1.98 -2.05 -14.97
C PRO A 102 2.34 -2.63 -13.59
N TRP A 103 3.44 -2.20 -12.98
CA TRP A 103 3.85 -2.64 -11.65
C TRP A 103 3.74 -1.53 -10.62
N VAL A 104 3.31 -1.91 -9.43
CA VAL A 104 3.34 -1.10 -8.22
C VAL A 104 4.00 -1.89 -7.10
N HIS A 105 4.76 -1.17 -6.28
CA HIS A 105 5.60 -1.72 -5.24
C HIS A 105 5.34 -0.94 -3.95
N VAL A 106 5.00 -1.64 -2.88
CA VAL A 106 4.75 -1.05 -1.55
C VAL A 106 5.73 -1.64 -0.55
N GLN A 107 6.65 -0.82 -0.06
CA GLN A 107 7.64 -1.22 0.96
C GLN A 107 7.11 -0.86 2.34
N SER A 108 6.74 -1.91 3.08
CA SER A 108 6.04 -1.84 4.37
C SER A 108 6.66 -2.76 5.41
N ARG A 109 6.45 -2.46 6.69
CA ARG A 109 6.82 -3.33 7.82
C ARG A 109 5.56 -3.66 8.61
N ASP A 110 5.33 -4.96 8.79
CA ASP A 110 4.24 -5.48 9.60
C ASP A 110 4.44 -5.11 11.07
N LEU A 111 3.34 -4.69 11.71
CA LEU A 111 3.27 -4.38 13.14
C LEU A 111 2.52 -5.47 13.92
N GLY A 112 2.11 -6.57 13.27
CA GLY A 112 1.29 -7.64 13.86
C GLY A 112 -0.12 -7.14 14.18
N LYS A 113 -0.68 -6.30 13.30
CA LYS A 113 -2.00 -5.67 13.43
C LYS A 113 -2.76 -5.73 12.11
N GLU A 114 -4.06 -5.51 12.18
CA GLU A 114 -4.89 -5.39 10.98
C GLU A 114 -4.46 -4.17 10.17
N TRP A 115 -4.13 -4.44 8.91
CA TRP A 115 -3.69 -3.45 7.94
C TRP A 115 -4.27 -3.78 6.57
N SER A 116 -4.51 -2.74 5.77
CA SER A 116 -4.84 -2.87 4.37
C SER A 116 -4.32 -1.69 3.54
N PHE A 117 -4.25 -1.89 2.24
CA PHE A 117 -4.12 -0.79 1.28
C PHE A 117 -4.92 -1.13 0.03
N GLU A 118 -5.24 -0.10 -0.75
CA GLU A 118 -5.98 -0.26 -1.99
C GLU A 118 -5.49 0.67 -3.10
N ILE A 119 -5.76 0.25 -4.32
CA ILE A 119 -5.33 0.91 -5.55
C ILE A 119 -6.51 0.92 -6.51
N GLY A 120 -6.96 2.11 -6.89
CA GLY A 120 -7.93 2.27 -7.98
C GLY A 120 -7.22 2.09 -9.31
N VAL A 121 -7.72 1.19 -10.16
CA VAL A 121 -7.19 0.91 -11.50
C VAL A 121 -8.26 1.16 -12.55
N ALA A 122 -7.87 1.78 -13.67
CA ALA A 122 -8.73 2.00 -14.83
C ALA A 122 -8.30 1.13 -16.00
N ASP A 123 -9.29 0.58 -16.72
CA ASP A 123 -9.09 -0.10 -17.99
C ASP A 123 -9.13 0.89 -19.18
N GLN A 124 -8.83 0.41 -20.40
CA GLN A 124 -8.84 1.26 -21.61
C GLN A 124 -10.23 1.79 -21.99
N ALA A 125 -11.31 1.16 -21.50
CA ALA A 125 -12.68 1.68 -21.59
C ALA A 125 -13.03 2.69 -20.48
N ASN A 126 -12.05 3.10 -19.66
CA ASN A 126 -12.20 3.95 -18.48
C ASN A 126 -13.16 3.39 -17.40
N ARG A 127 -13.37 2.08 -17.36
CA ARG A 127 -14.04 1.42 -16.22
C ARG A 127 -13.02 1.29 -15.09
N VAL A 128 -13.44 1.68 -13.90
CA VAL A 128 -12.61 1.67 -12.69
C VAL A 128 -12.95 0.45 -11.84
N GLY A 129 -11.93 -0.24 -11.36
CA GLY A 129 -12.03 -1.24 -10.29
C GLY A 129 -11.07 -0.89 -9.15
N VAL A 130 -11.38 -1.36 -7.94
CA VAL A 130 -10.53 -1.18 -6.76
C VAL A 130 -9.89 -2.51 -6.41
N VAL A 131 -8.55 -2.56 -6.33
CA VAL A 131 -7.84 -3.72 -5.78
C VAL A 131 -7.44 -3.39 -4.35
N ARG A 132 -7.93 -4.15 -3.37
CA ARG A 132 -7.60 -4.02 -1.94
C ARG A 132 -6.86 -5.26 -1.46
N LEU A 133 -5.80 -5.07 -0.70
CA LEU A 133 -5.05 -6.13 -0.03
C LEU A 133 -5.15 -5.91 1.47
N SER A 134 -5.41 -6.95 2.27
CA SER A 134 -5.45 -6.82 3.73
C SER A 134 -5.03 -8.05 4.52
N THR A 135 -4.47 -7.84 5.71
CA THR A 135 -4.00 -8.91 6.60
C THR A 135 -5.12 -9.68 7.30
N PHE A 136 -6.36 -9.17 7.27
CA PHE A 136 -7.55 -9.81 7.84
C PHE A 136 -8.38 -10.60 6.80
N GLN A 137 -8.17 -10.38 5.51
CA GLN A 137 -8.84 -11.16 4.47
C GLN A 137 -8.16 -12.53 4.33
N ARG A 138 -8.97 -13.60 4.29
CA ARG A 138 -8.46 -14.98 4.19
C ARG A 138 -8.47 -15.52 2.77
N GLU A 139 -9.49 -15.18 1.99
CA GLU A 139 -9.73 -15.72 0.65
C GLU A 139 -9.98 -14.58 -0.35
N PRO A 140 -9.54 -14.68 -1.61
CA PRO A 140 -9.87 -13.70 -2.66
C PRO A 140 -11.39 -13.57 -2.86
N ARG A 141 -11.91 -12.34 -2.91
CA ARG A 141 -13.34 -12.05 -3.15
C ARG A 141 -13.51 -10.84 -4.09
N LEU A 142 -14.54 -10.87 -4.92
CA LEU A 142 -14.97 -9.73 -5.74
C LEU A 142 -16.33 -9.23 -5.26
N ASP A 143 -16.35 -8.05 -4.64
CA ASP A 143 -17.59 -7.35 -4.29
C ASP A 143 -18.00 -6.40 -5.43
N THR A 144 -19.30 -6.30 -5.70
CA THR A 144 -19.89 -5.51 -6.79
C THR A 144 -21.11 -4.69 -6.35
N VAL A 145 -21.36 -4.62 -5.03
CA VAL A 145 -22.44 -3.83 -4.42
C VAL A 145 -22.04 -2.34 -4.29
N GLY A 146 -20.73 -2.05 -4.27
CA GLY A 146 -20.19 -0.70 -4.23
C GLY A 146 -20.26 0.05 -5.58
N PRO A 147 -20.02 1.39 -5.57
CA PRO A 147 -20.02 2.21 -6.78
C PRO A 147 -18.90 1.89 -7.77
N PHE A 148 -17.87 1.15 -7.33
CA PHE A 148 -16.92 0.44 -8.18
C PHE A 148 -16.78 -0.99 -7.67
N PRO A 149 -16.49 -1.97 -8.54
CA PRO A 149 -16.18 -3.32 -8.10
C PRO A 149 -14.88 -3.34 -7.29
N LEU A 150 -14.86 -4.15 -6.24
CA LEU A 150 -13.77 -4.28 -5.27
C LEU A 150 -13.23 -5.70 -5.28
N LEU A 151 -12.04 -5.87 -5.87
CA LEU A 151 -11.26 -7.09 -5.77
C LEU A 151 -10.47 -7.07 -4.45
N HIS A 152 -10.91 -7.84 -3.47
CA HIS A 152 -10.30 -7.91 -2.14
C HIS A 152 -9.48 -9.20 -2.00
N LEU A 153 -8.18 -9.06 -1.76
CA LEU A 153 -7.21 -10.14 -1.71
C LEU A 153 -6.57 -10.28 -0.31
N PRO A 154 -6.21 -11.51 0.10
CA PRO A 154 -5.43 -11.74 1.31
C PRO A 154 -4.02 -11.15 1.17
N LEU A 155 -3.51 -10.56 2.25
CA LEU A 155 -2.14 -10.08 2.35
C LEU A 155 -1.43 -10.81 3.49
N ILE A 156 -0.47 -11.66 3.14
CA ILE A 156 0.26 -12.49 4.10
C ILE A 156 1.73 -12.09 4.05
N PHE A 157 2.27 -11.63 5.17
CA PHE A 157 3.70 -11.41 5.33
C PHE A 157 4.41 -12.77 5.53
N PRO A 158 5.65 -12.94 5.02
CA PRO A 158 6.41 -14.15 5.25
C PRO A 158 6.67 -14.34 6.75
N GLN A 159 6.40 -15.55 7.27
CA GLN A 159 6.77 -15.90 8.63
C GLN A 159 8.30 -15.86 8.77
N ARG A 160 8.80 -15.17 9.80
CA ARG A 160 10.24 -15.14 10.08
C ARG A 160 10.65 -16.43 10.76
N THR A 161 11.22 -17.34 9.98
CA THR A 161 11.87 -18.57 10.48
C THR A 161 13.35 -18.37 10.79
N ASP A 162 13.98 -17.33 10.22
CA ASP A 162 15.44 -17.25 10.12
C ASP A 162 16.01 -16.02 10.84
N GLU A 163 17.01 -16.23 11.70
CA GLU A 163 17.83 -15.18 12.33
C GLU A 163 18.63 -14.34 11.31
N TYR A 164 18.72 -14.81 10.05
CA TYR A 164 19.50 -14.22 8.97
C TYR A 164 18.74 -13.19 8.11
N SER A 165 17.46 -12.90 8.42
CA SER A 165 16.69 -11.90 7.68
C SER A 165 17.13 -10.48 8.04
N GLY A 166 18.07 -9.92 7.26
CA GLY A 166 18.75 -8.66 7.53
C GLY A 166 17.86 -7.40 7.61
N THR A 167 16.57 -7.48 7.24
CA THR A 167 15.62 -6.38 7.45
C THR A 167 14.27 -6.92 7.94
N THR A 168 13.56 -6.08 8.69
CA THR A 168 12.18 -6.35 9.13
C THR A 168 11.11 -5.93 8.11
N TRP A 169 11.55 -5.42 6.96
CA TRP A 169 10.74 -4.83 5.91
C TRP A 169 10.35 -5.86 4.84
N SER A 170 9.26 -5.60 4.13
CA SER A 170 8.82 -6.39 2.99
C SER A 170 8.37 -5.47 1.85
N THR A 171 8.73 -5.84 0.63
CA THR A 171 8.22 -5.20 -0.59
C THR A 171 7.08 -6.05 -1.13
N ILE A 172 5.94 -5.41 -1.40
CA ILE A 172 4.74 -6.05 -1.98
C ILE A 172 4.66 -5.60 -3.43
N ASP A 173 4.90 -6.54 -4.34
CA ASP A 173 4.91 -6.30 -5.79
C ASP A 173 3.60 -6.76 -6.44
N LEU A 174 2.91 -5.84 -7.13
CA LEU A 174 1.63 -6.13 -7.78
C LEU A 174 1.70 -5.83 -9.28
N ASN A 175 1.30 -6.82 -10.10
CA ASN A 175 1.10 -6.66 -11.52
C ASN A 175 -0.35 -6.24 -11.79
N LEU A 176 -0.57 -4.95 -12.05
CA LEU A 176 -1.89 -4.36 -12.23
C LEU A 176 -2.66 -4.94 -13.44
N PRO A 177 -2.05 -5.17 -14.63
CA PRO A 177 -2.72 -5.86 -15.73
C PRO A 177 -3.25 -7.26 -15.37
N ARG A 178 -2.47 -8.06 -14.63
CA ARG A 178 -2.89 -9.40 -14.18
C ARG A 178 -4.04 -9.33 -13.17
N LEU A 179 -3.99 -8.37 -12.25
CA LEU A 179 -5.08 -8.12 -11.30
C LEU A 179 -6.36 -7.66 -11.99
N LEU A 180 -6.25 -6.87 -13.07
CA LEU A 180 -7.40 -6.40 -13.84
C LEU A 180 -8.19 -7.57 -14.45
N SER A 181 -7.52 -8.62 -14.94
CA SER A 181 -8.20 -9.83 -15.46
C SER A 181 -8.95 -10.65 -14.39
N ALA A 182 -8.66 -10.44 -13.10
CA ALA A 182 -9.37 -11.12 -12.02
C ALA A 182 -10.79 -10.56 -11.81
N PHE A 183 -11.07 -9.31 -12.20
CA PHE A 183 -12.42 -8.74 -12.15
C PHE A 183 -13.43 -9.46 -13.06
N THR A 184 -12.96 -10.20 -14.05
CA THR A 184 -13.79 -11.05 -14.92
C THR A 184 -13.79 -12.53 -14.51
N SER A 185 -13.16 -12.90 -13.38
CA SER A 185 -13.11 -14.28 -12.92
C SER A 185 -14.42 -14.67 -12.21
N PRO A 186 -15.20 -15.63 -12.72
CA PRO A 186 -16.44 -16.04 -12.08
C PRO A 186 -16.20 -16.67 -10.70
N GLN A 187 -15.03 -17.29 -10.49
CA GLN A 187 -14.64 -17.93 -9.22
C GLN A 187 -14.51 -16.96 -8.03
N LEU A 188 -14.47 -15.65 -8.29
CA LEU A 188 -14.35 -14.61 -7.26
C LEU A 188 -15.69 -13.93 -6.95
N ILE A 189 -16.71 -14.15 -7.78
CA ILE A 189 -18.06 -13.64 -7.58
C ILE A 189 -18.73 -14.53 -6.53
N ASP A 190 -19.27 -13.92 -5.49
CA ASP A 190 -20.07 -14.62 -4.50
C ASP A 190 -21.44 -14.95 -5.09
N GLU A 191 -21.73 -16.23 -5.34
CA GLU A 191 -22.99 -16.73 -5.90
C GLU A 191 -24.23 -16.31 -5.08
N ASN A 192 -24.06 -15.90 -3.82
CA ASN A 192 -25.15 -15.42 -2.96
C ASN A 192 -25.46 -13.93 -3.15
N HIS A 193 -24.63 -13.18 -3.89
CA HIS A 193 -24.82 -11.75 -4.14
C HIS A 193 -25.63 -11.47 -5.42
N PRO A 194 -26.36 -10.35 -5.48
CA PRO A 194 -27.05 -9.93 -6.71
C PRO A 194 -26.05 -9.71 -7.85
N PRO A 195 -26.49 -9.82 -9.12
CA PRO A 195 -25.63 -9.59 -10.28
C PRO A 195 -25.02 -8.17 -10.24
N PRO A 196 -23.80 -7.99 -10.79
CA PRO A 196 -23.04 -6.76 -10.68
C PRO A 196 -23.85 -5.55 -11.18
N GLN A 197 -24.09 -4.59 -10.28
CA GLN A 197 -24.82 -3.36 -10.58
C GLN A 197 -23.95 -2.33 -11.31
N VAL A 198 -22.63 -2.57 -11.36
CA VAL A 198 -21.61 -1.67 -11.93
C VAL A 198 -20.81 -2.38 -13.03
N PRO A 199 -20.39 -1.66 -14.10
CA PRO A 199 -19.60 -2.26 -15.17
C PRO A 199 -18.22 -2.73 -14.69
N LEU A 200 -17.98 -4.04 -14.73
CA LEU A 200 -16.68 -4.63 -14.39
C LEU A 200 -15.60 -4.19 -15.40
N PRO A 201 -14.38 -3.83 -14.98
CA PRO A 201 -13.27 -3.62 -15.90
C PRO A 201 -12.90 -4.95 -16.58
N SER A 202 -12.75 -4.92 -17.90
CA SER A 202 -12.49 -6.15 -18.70
C SER A 202 -11.61 -5.93 -19.94
N SER A 203 -11.20 -4.69 -20.22
CA SER A 203 -10.22 -4.40 -21.28
C SER A 203 -8.81 -4.34 -20.70
N ALA A 204 -7.80 -4.06 -21.54
CA ALA A 204 -6.43 -3.92 -21.07
C ALA A 204 -6.27 -2.77 -20.06
N PHE A 205 -5.26 -2.88 -19.20
CA PHE A 205 -4.91 -1.85 -18.23
C PHE A 205 -4.57 -0.52 -18.92
N SER A 206 -5.08 0.58 -18.36
CA SER A 206 -4.86 1.95 -18.84
C SER A 206 -3.98 2.74 -17.88
N HIS A 207 -4.41 2.89 -16.63
CA HIS A 207 -3.68 3.66 -15.62
C HIS A 207 -4.19 3.44 -14.19
N VAL A 208 -3.40 3.92 -13.24
CA VAL A 208 -3.75 4.02 -11.81
C VAL A 208 -4.54 5.31 -11.57
N VAL A 209 -5.67 5.17 -10.89
CA VAL A 209 -6.58 6.26 -10.53
C VAL A 209 -6.22 6.85 -9.17
N TYR A 210 -5.95 6.03 -8.16
CA TYR A 210 -5.52 6.47 -6.83
C TYR A 210 -4.77 5.36 -6.08
N VAL A 211 -4.08 5.74 -4.99
CA VAL A 211 -3.52 4.82 -3.99
C VAL A 211 -4.00 5.29 -2.62
N ARG A 212 -4.45 4.36 -1.78
CA ARG A 212 -4.89 4.63 -0.40
C ARG A 212 -4.28 3.57 0.51
N VAL A 213 -3.55 4.01 1.52
CA VAL A 213 -2.99 3.11 2.56
C VAL A 213 -3.82 3.30 3.82
N TYR A 214 -4.35 2.20 4.35
CA TYR A 214 -5.04 2.23 5.63
C TYR A 214 -4.05 2.04 6.78
N ALA A 215 -4.59 2.22 7.97
CA ALA A 215 -3.92 2.21 9.24
C ALA A 215 -3.15 0.92 9.58
N THR A 216 -2.25 1.06 10.55
CA THR A 216 -1.49 0.01 11.27
C THR A 216 -0.33 -0.69 10.53
N CYS A 217 0.25 -0.05 9.51
CA CYS A 217 1.57 -0.38 8.96
C CYS A 217 2.62 0.71 9.18
N ARG A 218 3.90 0.33 9.17
CA ARG A 218 4.98 1.26 8.81
C ARG A 218 5.21 1.21 7.29
N LEU A 219 5.40 2.38 6.68
CA LEU A 219 5.54 2.61 5.25
C LEU A 219 6.83 3.39 4.97
N ARG A 220 7.65 2.87 4.04
CA ARG A 220 8.92 3.49 3.64
C ARG A 220 8.87 4.06 2.23
N ARG A 221 8.35 3.29 1.26
CA ARG A 221 8.25 3.72 -0.15
C ARG A 221 7.00 3.17 -0.82
N ILE A 222 6.44 3.95 -1.75
CA ILE A 222 5.51 3.48 -2.78
C ILE A 222 6.06 3.96 -4.12
N TRP A 223 6.25 3.05 -5.06
CA TRP A 223 6.67 3.39 -6.40
C TRP A 223 6.00 2.50 -7.45
N PHE A 224 6.10 2.97 -8.67
CA PHE A 224 5.51 2.40 -9.86
C PHE A 224 6.60 2.16 -10.89
N SER A 225 6.56 1.05 -11.62
CA SER A 225 7.59 0.76 -12.62
C SER A 225 7.05 0.02 -13.85
N GLN A 226 7.81 0.11 -14.94
CA GLN A 226 7.55 -0.62 -16.19
C GLN A 226 7.86 -2.12 -16.10
N SER A 227 8.64 -2.53 -15.10
CA SER A 227 9.29 -3.85 -15.04
C SER A 227 8.95 -4.62 -13.76
N GLY A 228 8.92 -5.94 -13.84
CA GLY A 228 8.69 -6.77 -12.66
C GLY A 228 9.89 -6.79 -11.70
N PRO A 229 9.69 -7.29 -10.46
CA PRO A 229 10.73 -7.38 -9.43
C PRO A 229 11.93 -8.26 -9.81
N SER A 230 11.86 -9.00 -10.92
CA SER A 230 12.98 -9.77 -11.48
C SER A 230 13.99 -8.92 -12.27
N GLN A 231 13.69 -7.65 -12.58
CA GLN A 231 14.70 -6.73 -13.12
C GLN A 231 15.42 -5.99 -12.00
N LYS A 232 16.71 -5.71 -12.22
CA LYS A 232 17.54 -4.94 -11.28
C LYS A 232 16.94 -3.54 -11.10
N SER A 233 16.40 -3.29 -9.91
CA SER A 233 15.93 -1.96 -9.53
C SER A 233 17.12 -1.00 -9.35
N PRO A 234 16.90 0.32 -9.49
CA PRO A 234 17.84 1.31 -8.98
C PRO A 234 18.06 1.11 -7.48
N TRP A 235 19.29 1.32 -7.01
CA TRP A 235 19.73 0.98 -5.65
C TRP A 235 18.85 1.63 -4.57
N GLU A 236 18.30 2.81 -4.84
CA GLU A 236 17.42 3.51 -3.92
C GLU A 236 16.07 2.83 -3.67
N PHE A 237 15.71 1.76 -4.40
CA PHE A 237 14.47 0.98 -4.18
C PHE A 237 14.72 -0.40 -3.55
N ASP A 238 15.97 -0.85 -3.45
CA ASP A 238 16.32 -2.14 -2.85
C ASP A 238 16.09 -2.15 -1.32
N LEU A 239 16.00 -3.36 -0.76
CA LEU A 239 16.09 -3.60 0.68
C LEU A 239 17.52 -3.97 1.06
N TYR A 240 18.25 -3.02 1.65
CA TYR A 240 19.54 -3.29 2.26
C TYR A 240 19.39 -3.55 3.76
N GLY A 241 19.83 -4.73 4.20
CA GLY A 241 20.32 -4.87 5.56
C GLY A 241 21.78 -4.41 5.59
N CYS A 242 22.18 -3.64 6.60
CA CYS A 242 23.60 -3.53 6.90
C CYS A 242 24.15 -4.93 7.24
N ASP A 243 25.34 -5.26 6.74
CA ASP A 243 26.09 -6.45 7.14
C ASP A 243 27.13 -6.02 8.19
N PRO A 244 27.03 -6.49 9.45
CA PRO A 244 27.96 -6.08 10.51
C PRO A 244 29.38 -6.59 10.27
N ALA A 245 29.60 -7.56 9.38
CA ALA A 245 30.91 -8.14 9.11
C ALA A 245 31.90 -7.19 8.38
N ARG A 246 31.46 -6.00 7.94
CA ARG A 246 32.30 -5.02 7.23
C ARG A 246 32.84 -3.85 8.06
N GLU A 247 32.42 -3.68 9.31
CA GLU A 247 32.90 -2.57 10.18
C GLU A 247 34.24 -2.88 10.89
N GLN A 248 34.87 -4.06 10.70
CA GLN A 248 36.14 -4.44 11.38
C GLN A 248 37.43 -4.28 10.55
N HIS A 249 37.37 -3.74 9.32
CA HIS A 249 38.53 -3.54 8.46
C HIS A 249 38.57 -2.14 7.80
N GLN A 250 38.46 -1.09 8.62
CA GLN A 250 38.96 0.26 8.34
C GLN A 250 39.72 0.81 9.54
#